data_AF-A0AB39NRX2-F1
#
_entry.id   AF-A0AB39NRX2-F1
#
_cell.length_a   1.000
_cell.length_b   1.000
_cell.length_c   1.000
_cell.angle_alpha   90.00
_cell.angle_beta   90.00
_cell.angle_gamma   90.00
#
_symmetry.space_group_name_H-M   'P 1'
#
loop_
_entity.id
_entity.type
_entity.pdbx_description
1 polymer ?
#
loop_
_entity_poly.entity_id
_entity_poly.type
_entity_poly.pdbx_seq_one_letter_code
_entity_poly.pdbx_strand_id
1 'polypeptide(L)'
;MPTKAPVKVGERGFDEAVNSGTVKWVVDQHGELLVMPKHVAGVELKHPVLTRGGPVHTAGEAEIAGSDGNYIGLVLNNNSGHYKPSQESLQAGREAFERAGIVFLE
;
A
#
# COMPACT_ATOMS: atom_id res chain seq x y z
N MET A 1 -1.53 14.80 -11.04
CA MET A 1 -2.63 14.46 -10.12
C MET A 1 -2.47 12.98 -9.77
N PRO A 2 -2.60 12.59 -8.49
CA PRO A 2 -2.40 11.19 -8.09
C PRO A 2 -3.37 10.29 -8.86
N THR A 3 -2.85 9.18 -9.40
CA THR A 3 -3.64 8.25 -10.20
C THR A 3 -4.57 7.43 -9.30
N LYS A 4 -5.75 7.06 -9.80
CA LYS A 4 -6.65 6.11 -9.10
C LYS A 4 -6.22 4.65 -9.28
N ALA A 5 -5.20 4.39 -10.09
CA ALA A 5 -4.79 3.04 -10.45
C ALA A 5 -3.85 2.48 -9.36
N PRO A 6 -3.98 1.18 -9.04
CA PRO A 6 -2.99 0.49 -8.24
C PRO A 6 -1.64 0.51 -8.97
N VAL A 7 -0.57 0.75 -8.22
CA VAL A 7 0.82 0.81 -8.72
C VAL A 7 1.71 -0.10 -7.89
N LYS A 8 2.73 -0.68 -8.52
CA LYS A 8 3.82 -1.39 -7.81
C LYS A 8 4.89 -0.40 -7.36
N VAL A 9 5.68 -0.80 -6.38
CA VAL A 9 6.85 -0.02 -5.93
C VAL A 9 7.81 0.19 -7.10
N GLY A 10 8.26 1.43 -7.29
CA GLY A 10 9.17 1.80 -8.38
C GLY A 10 8.51 1.99 -9.76
N GLU A 11 7.21 1.72 -9.90
CA GLU A 11 6.48 2.06 -11.12
C GLU A 11 6.14 3.55 -11.20
N ARG A 12 5.90 4.03 -12.43
CA ARG A 12 5.45 5.40 -12.67
C ARG A 12 4.14 5.66 -11.91
N GLY A 13 4.15 6.68 -11.05
CA GLY A 13 3.02 7.07 -10.21
C GLY A 13 3.13 6.58 -8.77
N PHE A 14 4.12 5.75 -8.43
CA PHE A 14 4.38 5.37 -7.04
C PHE A 14 4.82 6.57 -6.20
N ASP A 15 5.79 7.37 -6.69
CA ASP A 15 6.22 8.61 -6.05
C ASP A 15 5.03 9.54 -5.77
N GLU A 16 4.14 9.71 -6.75
CA GLU A 16 2.96 10.56 -6.63
C GLU A 16 1.97 10.02 -5.59
N ALA A 17 1.84 8.70 -5.48
CA ALA A 17 0.99 8.05 -4.50
C ALA A 17 1.51 8.26 -3.07
N VAL A 18 2.80 7.97 -2.82
CA VAL A 18 3.38 8.09 -1.47
C VAL A 18 3.51 9.55 -1.03
N ASN A 19 3.81 10.47 -1.96
CA ASN A 19 3.86 11.90 -1.66
C ASN A 19 2.47 12.54 -1.44
N SER A 20 1.38 11.79 -1.64
CA SER A 20 0.02 12.25 -1.32
C SER A 20 -0.39 12.01 0.14
N GLY A 21 0.50 11.43 0.95
CA GLY A 21 0.28 11.09 2.36
C GLY A 21 0.05 9.60 2.55
N THR A 22 -0.92 9.24 3.41
CA THR A 22 -1.25 7.83 3.66
C THR A 22 -1.64 7.14 2.35
N VAL A 23 -1.07 5.95 2.12
CA VAL A 23 -1.44 5.05 1.04
C VAL A 23 -2.20 3.86 1.57
N LYS A 24 -3.06 3.30 0.73
CA LYS A 24 -3.67 1.99 0.94
C LYS A 24 -2.84 0.95 0.22
N TRP A 25 -2.61 -0.18 0.86
CA TRP A 25 -1.85 -1.28 0.29
C TRP A 25 -2.61 -2.61 0.40
N VAL A 26 -2.26 -3.53 -0.49
CA VAL A 26 -2.75 -4.91 -0.48
C VAL A 26 -1.63 -5.83 -0.91
N VAL A 27 -1.63 -7.03 -0.34
CA VAL A 27 -0.93 -8.18 -0.88
C VAL A 27 -1.99 -9.12 -1.45
N ASP A 28 -1.92 -9.42 -2.74
CA ASP A 28 -2.85 -10.35 -3.38
C ASP A 28 -2.51 -11.83 -3.06
N GLN A 29 -3.29 -12.79 -3.57
CA GLN A 29 -3.01 -14.21 -3.34
C GLN A 29 -1.69 -14.72 -3.96
N HIS A 30 -1.05 -13.93 -4.82
CA HIS A 30 0.23 -14.25 -5.45
C HIS A 30 1.41 -13.60 -4.71
N GLY A 31 1.16 -12.86 -3.63
CA GLY A 31 2.18 -12.16 -2.87
C GLY A 31 2.60 -10.83 -3.49
N GLU A 32 1.88 -10.33 -4.49
CA GLU A 32 2.16 -9.04 -5.13
C GLU A 32 1.67 -7.88 -4.25
N LEU A 33 2.56 -6.93 -3.99
CA LEU A 33 2.25 -5.69 -3.29
C LEU A 33 1.74 -4.64 -4.28
N LEU A 34 0.52 -4.16 -4.05
CA LEU A 34 -0.07 -3.05 -4.79
C LEU A 34 -0.40 -1.91 -3.84
N VAL A 35 -0.17 -0.68 -4.30
CA VAL A 35 -0.35 0.55 -3.52
C VAL A 35 -1.22 1.53 -4.29
N MET A 36 -2.00 2.33 -3.57
CA MET A 36 -2.73 3.47 -4.12
C MET A 36 -2.84 4.60 -3.08
N PRO A 37 -2.99 5.86 -3.49
CA PRO A 37 -3.27 6.96 -2.56
C PRO A 37 -4.56 6.69 -1.77
N LYS A 38 -4.58 7.04 -0.48
CA LYS A 38 -5.81 6.96 0.33
C LYS A 38 -6.89 7.89 -0.21
N HIS A 39 -6.52 9.09 -0.69
CA HIS A 39 -7.45 10.09 -1.22
C HIS A 39 -7.06 10.56 -2.61
N VAL A 40 -8.03 10.72 -3.50
CA VAL A 40 -7.87 11.40 -4.80
C VAL A 40 -8.96 12.45 -4.94
N ALA A 41 -8.56 13.71 -5.15
CA ALA A 41 -9.47 14.87 -5.25
C ALA A 41 -10.46 14.96 -4.07
N GLY A 42 -9.98 14.70 -2.84
CA GLY A 42 -10.78 14.75 -1.62
C GLY A 42 -11.68 13.53 -1.38
N VAL A 43 -11.68 12.54 -2.27
CA VAL A 43 -12.46 11.30 -2.13
C VAL A 43 -11.56 10.16 -1.66
N GLU A 44 -11.94 9.49 -0.58
CA GLU A 44 -11.23 8.31 -0.10
C GLU A 44 -11.47 7.11 -1.04
N LEU A 45 -10.39 6.47 -1.48
CA LEU A 45 -10.45 5.25 -2.29
C LEU A 45 -10.67 4.02 -1.40
N LYS A 46 -11.45 3.04 -1.85
CA LYS A 46 -11.72 1.81 -1.09
C LYS A 46 -10.71 0.70 -1.45
N HIS A 47 -10.22 -0.07 -0.48
CA HIS A 47 -9.27 -1.18 -0.69
C HIS A 47 -9.60 -2.14 -1.85
N PRO A 48 -10.86 -2.52 -2.13
CA PRO A 48 -11.19 -3.38 -3.27
C PRO A 48 -10.77 -2.83 -4.65
N VAL A 49 -10.48 -1.53 -4.75
CA VAL A 49 -9.91 -0.93 -5.97
C VAL A 49 -8.53 -1.50 -6.28
N LEU A 50 -7.73 -1.86 -5.26
CA LEU A 50 -6.39 -2.40 -5.43
C LEU A 50 -6.38 -3.75 -6.17
N THR A 51 -7.30 -4.65 -5.83
CA THR A 51 -7.39 -5.99 -6.44
C THR A 51 -8.40 -6.07 -7.57
N ARG A 52 -9.09 -4.97 -7.92
CA ARG A 52 -10.24 -4.97 -8.85
C ARG A 52 -11.32 -5.98 -8.44
N GLY A 53 -11.53 -6.16 -7.14
CA GLY A 53 -12.46 -7.14 -6.57
C GLY A 53 -11.90 -8.56 -6.48
N GLY A 54 -10.64 -8.79 -6.84
CA GLY A 54 -9.95 -10.07 -6.66
C GLY A 54 -9.63 -10.40 -5.19
N PRO A 55 -9.24 -11.65 -4.90
CA PRO A 55 -8.91 -12.08 -3.56
C PRO A 55 -7.73 -11.31 -2.97
N VAL A 56 -7.75 -11.17 -1.65
CA VAL A 56 -6.78 -10.42 -0.86
C VAL A 56 -6.17 -11.37 0.16
N HIS A 57 -4.84 -11.40 0.24
CA HIS A 57 -4.15 -12.11 1.31
C HIS A 57 -4.10 -11.26 2.59
N THR A 58 -3.67 -10.00 2.46
CA THR A 58 -3.66 -9.02 3.56
C THR A 58 -3.75 -7.61 2.99
N ALA A 59 -4.15 -6.63 3.80
CA ALA A 59 -4.33 -5.25 3.38
C ALA A 59 -4.16 -4.28 4.55
N GLY A 60 -3.96 -3.00 4.23
CA GLY A 60 -3.87 -2.00 5.27
C GLY A 60 -3.58 -0.60 4.76
N GLU A 61 -3.06 0.23 5.65
CA GLU A 61 -2.57 1.56 5.34
C GLU A 61 -1.09 1.66 5.68
N ALA A 62 -0.39 2.51 4.94
CA ALA A 62 1.02 2.81 5.18
C ALA A 62 1.31 4.30 4.97
N GLU A 63 2.32 4.80 5.67
CA GLU A 63 2.98 6.07 5.38
C GLU A 63 4.41 5.77 4.98
N ILE A 64 4.83 6.35 3.85
CA ILE A 64 6.11 6.08 3.21
C ILE A 64 6.71 7.42 2.84
N ALA A 65 7.98 7.63 3.17
CA ALA A 65 8.75 8.78 2.73
C ALA A 65 9.79 8.34 1.71
N GLY A 66 10.04 9.19 0.72
CA GLY A 66 11.07 8.94 -0.30
C GLY A 66 10.67 9.39 -1.69
N SER A 67 11.62 9.28 -2.61
CA SER A 67 11.43 9.54 -4.04
C SER A 67 12.50 8.79 -4.85
N ASP A 68 12.29 8.70 -6.16
CA ASP A 68 13.31 8.26 -7.12
C ASP A 68 13.89 6.87 -6.78
N GLY A 69 13.01 5.96 -6.37
CA GLY A 69 13.37 4.59 -6.04
C GLY A 69 13.96 4.38 -4.63
N ASN A 70 14.14 5.44 -3.84
CA ASN A 70 14.66 5.35 -2.47
C ASN A 70 13.52 5.66 -1.50
N TYR A 71 13.05 4.64 -0.77
CA TYR A 71 11.91 4.77 0.13
C TYR A 71 12.19 4.17 1.51
N ILE A 72 11.58 4.79 2.51
CA ILE A 72 11.54 4.30 3.89
C ILE A 72 10.10 4.31 4.38
N GLY A 73 9.71 3.21 5.03
CA GLY A 73 8.41 3.10 5.67
C GLY A 73 8.39 3.82 7.02
N LEU A 74 7.37 4.65 7.25
CA LEU A 74 7.18 5.40 8.49
C LEU A 74 6.14 4.75 9.40
N VAL A 75 5.00 4.35 8.84
CA VAL A 75 3.88 3.75 9.58
C VAL A 75 3.32 2.61 8.75
N LEU A 76 3.09 1.45 9.37
CA LEU A 76 2.44 0.30 8.75
C LEU A 76 1.34 -0.23 9.68
N ASN A 77 0.14 -0.43 9.16
CA ASN A 77 -0.97 -1.04 9.90
C ASN A 77 -1.82 -1.92 9.00
N ASN A 78 -2.67 -2.76 9.60
CA ASN A 78 -3.64 -3.64 8.93
C ASN A 78 -5.04 -3.01 8.83
N ASN A 79 -5.16 -1.67 8.85
CA ASN A 79 -6.45 -1.00 8.77
C ASN A 79 -6.97 -1.01 7.33
N SER A 80 -7.88 -1.94 7.01
CA SER A 80 -8.54 -1.99 5.69
C SER A 80 -10.06 -1.82 5.74
N GLY A 81 -10.58 -1.15 6.78
CA GLY A 81 -12.01 -0.92 6.95
C GLY A 81 -12.76 -2.16 7.44
N HIS A 82 -13.71 -2.68 6.64
CA HIS A 82 -14.53 -3.85 7.01
C HIS A 82 -13.78 -5.18 6.92
N TYR A 83 -12.78 -5.24 6.04
CA TYR A 83 -11.83 -6.34 6.03
C TYR A 83 -10.81 -6.05 7.14
N LYS A 84 -10.70 -6.96 8.11
CA LYS A 84 -9.76 -6.82 9.24
C LYS A 84 -8.79 -7.99 9.21
N PRO A 85 -7.69 -7.88 8.45
CA PRO A 85 -6.60 -8.85 8.47
C PRO A 85 -6.07 -9.01 9.91
N SER A 86 -5.66 -10.21 10.31
CA SER A 86 -5.08 -10.45 11.64
C SER A 86 -3.74 -9.71 11.83
N GLN A 87 -3.25 -9.57 13.06
CA GLN A 87 -1.90 -9.04 13.28
C GLN A 87 -0.81 -9.92 12.63
N GLU A 88 -1.02 -11.23 12.58
CA GLU A 88 -0.13 -12.16 11.85
C GLU A 88 -0.08 -11.84 10.35
N SER A 89 -1.19 -11.37 9.77
CA SER A 89 -1.22 -10.96 8.38
C SER A 89 -0.60 -9.57 8.12
N LEU A 90 -0.36 -8.76 9.17
CA LEU A 90 0.42 -7.52 9.04
C LEU A 90 1.89 -7.83 8.76
N GLN A 91 2.41 -8.92 9.34
CA GLN A 91 3.76 -9.40 9.08
C GLN A 91 3.96 -9.75 7.59
N ALA A 92 2.98 -10.44 6.97
CA ALA A 92 3.03 -10.72 5.53
C ALA A 92 3.06 -9.43 4.67
N GLY A 93 2.38 -8.37 5.14
CA GLY A 93 2.45 -7.03 4.53
C GLY A 93 3.84 -6.43 4.65
N ARG A 94 4.42 -6.44 5.86
CA ARG A 94 5.79 -5.97 6.12
C ARG A 94 6.81 -6.67 5.23
N GLU A 95 6.76 -7.99 5.15
CA GLU A 95 7.67 -8.77 4.29
C GLU A 95 7.49 -8.42 2.80
N ALA A 96 6.27 -8.13 2.35
CA ALA A 96 6.02 -7.72 0.97
C ALA A 96 6.62 -6.34 0.65
N PHE A 97 6.56 -5.39 1.59
CA PHE A 97 7.25 -4.11 1.47
C PHE A 97 8.77 -4.28 1.46
N GLU A 98 9.32 -5.12 2.35
CA GLU A 98 10.76 -5.37 2.42
C GLU A 98 11.30 -6.01 1.13
N ARG A 99 10.57 -6.99 0.55
CA ARG A 99 10.89 -7.55 -0.77
C ARG A 99 10.85 -6.51 -1.89
N ALA A 100 10.02 -5.48 -1.74
CA ALA A 100 9.92 -4.35 -2.66
C ALA A 100 10.95 -3.24 -2.38
N GLY A 101 11.84 -3.44 -1.40
CA GLY A 101 12.91 -2.49 -1.06
C GLY A 101 12.50 -1.39 -0.07
N ILE A 102 11.34 -1.51 0.59
CA ILE A 102 10.86 -0.54 1.59
C ILE A 102 10.90 -1.18 2.97
N VAL A 103 11.76 -0.66 3.84
CA VAL A 103 11.89 -1.14 5.22
C VAL A 103 11.16 -0.19 6.16
N PHE A 104 10.40 -0.74 7.11
CA PHE A 104 9.81 0.01 8.21
C PHE A 104 10.68 -0.21 9.45
N LEU A 105 11.29 0.84 9.99
CA LEU A 105 12.05 0.74 11.24
C LEU A 105 11.03 0.75 12.39
N GLU A 106 11.09 -0.26 13.27
CA GLU A 106 10.25 -0.31 14.47
C GLU A 106 10.66 0.73 15.52
#